data_AF-A0A1S6IQX2-F1
#
_entry.id   AF-A0A1S6IQX2-F1
#
_cell.length_a   1.000
_cell.length_b   1.000
_cell.length_c   1.000
_cell.angle_alpha   90.00
_cell.angle_beta   90.00
_cell.angle_gamma   90.00
#
_symmetry.space_group_name_H-M   'P 1'
#
loop_
_entity.id
_entity.type
_entity.pdbx_description
1 polymer ?
#
loop_
_entity_poly.entity_id
_entity_poly.type
_entity_poly.pdbx_seq_one_letter_code
_entity_poly.pdbx_strand_id
1 'polypeptide(L)'
;MKPQILQLMPNTSDEKRWVAEITGEDPTFKLKRDFQPDDPEGVWEIYDGWYQIHGQAQGVSPFNKEYVHVKDGRMTRHLHFRVVLAHLEEIKAAEPIRMERMRKQIYKILNEIKQAAPYEPVEEAMERQKEECDLTDEPDQLLGAIAVLKTRKTSIIKDYQKTFENYQEWE
;
A
#
# COMPACT_ATOMS: atom_id res chain seq x y z
N MET A 1 -10.68 8.88 -1.35
CA MET A 1 -10.87 8.03 -2.54
C MET A 1 -11.02 6.59 -2.07
N LYS A 2 -11.94 5.83 -2.65
CA LYS A 2 -12.17 4.42 -2.28
C LYS A 2 -11.20 3.54 -3.08
N PRO A 3 -10.48 2.59 -2.46
CA PRO A 3 -9.64 1.67 -3.21
C PRO A 3 -10.48 0.68 -4.04
N GLN A 4 -9.90 0.24 -5.13
CA GLN A 4 -10.30 -0.96 -5.86
C GLN A 4 -9.49 -2.15 -5.35
N ILE A 5 -10.13 -3.30 -5.22
CA ILE A 5 -9.45 -4.53 -4.81
C ILE A 5 -8.98 -5.26 -6.06
N LEU A 6 -7.67 -5.44 -6.18
CA LEU A 6 -7.07 -6.29 -7.20
C LEU A 6 -6.57 -7.58 -6.55
N GLN A 7 -7.11 -8.71 -7.01
CA GLN A 7 -6.63 -10.04 -6.64
C GLN A 7 -5.79 -10.59 -7.79
N LEU A 8 -4.55 -10.99 -7.49
CA LEU A 8 -3.66 -11.62 -8.46
C LEU A 8 -3.21 -13.00 -7.97
N MET A 9 -3.35 -13.97 -8.85
CA MET A 9 -2.60 -15.22 -8.81
C MET A 9 -1.21 -15.01 -9.44
N PRO A 10 -0.22 -15.84 -9.08
CA PRO A 10 1.07 -15.85 -9.75
C PRO A 10 0.95 -16.03 -11.27
N ASN A 11 1.85 -15.40 -12.03
CA ASN A 11 1.89 -15.60 -13.47
C ASN A 11 2.37 -17.03 -13.79
N THR A 12 1.76 -17.66 -14.80
CA THR A 12 2.14 -19.00 -15.27
C THR A 12 3.57 -19.09 -15.81
N SER A 13 4.17 -17.99 -16.25
CA SER A 13 5.51 -18.03 -16.85
C SER A 13 6.66 -18.00 -15.85
N ASP A 14 6.49 -17.32 -14.72
CA ASP A 14 7.58 -17.09 -13.76
C ASP A 14 7.16 -17.15 -12.29
N GLU A 15 5.92 -17.56 -12.02
CA GLU A 15 5.34 -17.74 -10.69
C GLU A 15 5.38 -16.48 -9.81
N LYS A 16 5.46 -15.29 -10.44
CA LYS A 16 5.49 -14.02 -9.74
C LYS A 16 4.16 -13.28 -9.85
N ARG A 17 3.88 -12.50 -8.82
CA ARG A 17 2.84 -11.46 -8.83
C ARG A 17 3.34 -10.25 -8.06
N TRP A 18 3.01 -9.06 -8.55
CA TRP A 18 3.32 -7.81 -7.88
C TRP A 18 2.56 -6.65 -8.52
N VAL A 19 2.40 -5.59 -7.74
CA VAL A 19 1.88 -4.30 -8.17
C VAL A 19 2.92 -3.25 -7.80
N ALA A 20 3.30 -2.42 -8.77
CA ALA A 20 4.16 -1.27 -8.53
C ALA A 20 3.46 0.00 -9.00
N GLU A 21 3.39 1.01 -8.14
CA GLU A 21 2.93 2.34 -8.51
C GLU A 21 4.07 3.11 -9.19
N ILE A 22 3.76 3.82 -10.26
CA ILE A 22 4.70 4.71 -10.95
C ILE A 22 4.57 6.08 -10.31
N THR A 23 5.67 6.57 -9.75
CA THR A 23 5.66 7.73 -8.84
C THR A 23 6.56 8.87 -9.31
N GLY A 24 7.40 8.60 -10.30
CA GLY A 24 8.23 9.63 -10.89
C GLY A 24 9.25 9.07 -11.86
N GLU A 25 10.33 9.82 -12.01
CA GLU A 25 11.40 9.48 -12.93
C GLU A 25 12.49 8.66 -12.21
N ASP A 26 13.02 7.67 -12.92
CA ASP A 26 14.22 6.94 -12.50
C ASP A 26 15.34 7.24 -13.51
N PRO A 27 16.56 7.60 -13.07
CA PRO A 27 17.63 7.98 -13.98
C PRO A 27 18.06 6.85 -14.93
N THR A 28 17.91 5.60 -14.50
CA THR A 28 18.35 4.40 -15.23
C THR A 28 17.20 3.81 -16.05
N PHE A 29 16.04 3.62 -15.43
CA PHE A 29 14.89 2.92 -15.99
C PHE A 29 13.75 3.84 -16.47
N LYS A 30 13.95 5.17 -16.37
CA LYS A 30 13.03 6.26 -16.74
C LYS A 30 11.76 6.38 -15.91
N LEU A 31 11.31 5.31 -15.26
CA LEU A 31 10.14 5.30 -14.38
C LEU A 31 10.54 4.74 -13.01
N LYS A 32 10.34 5.53 -11.95
CA LYS A 32 10.41 5.08 -10.55
C LYS A 32 9.22 4.16 -10.29
N ARG A 33 9.48 3.04 -9.62
CA ARG A 33 8.50 1.99 -9.31
C ARG A 33 8.49 1.71 -7.83
N ASP A 34 7.39 2.03 -7.19
CA ASP A 34 7.20 1.78 -5.77
C ASP A 34 6.32 0.54 -5.60
N PHE A 35 6.94 -0.57 -5.22
CA PHE A 35 6.25 -1.85 -5.02
C PHE A 35 5.28 -1.76 -3.85
N GLN A 36 4.02 -2.09 -4.11
CA GLN A 36 2.95 -2.02 -3.15
C GLN A 36 2.87 -3.32 -2.34
N PRO A 37 2.76 -3.26 -1.01
CA PRO A 37 2.57 -4.44 -0.18
C PRO A 37 1.17 -5.04 -0.36
N ASP A 38 1.09 -6.35 -0.61
CA ASP A 38 -0.15 -7.12 -0.52
C ASP A 38 -0.51 -7.40 0.93
N ASP A 39 -1.82 -7.39 1.22
CA ASP A 39 -2.38 -7.91 2.47
C ASP A 39 -3.91 -7.96 2.32
N PRO A 40 -4.55 -9.15 2.38
CA PRO A 40 -3.93 -10.48 2.48
C PRO A 40 -3.10 -10.85 1.24
N GLU A 41 -2.35 -11.96 1.33
CA GLU A 41 -1.44 -12.42 0.27
C GLU A 41 -2.13 -12.48 -1.11
N GLY A 42 -1.53 -11.83 -2.12
CA GLY A 42 -2.08 -11.73 -3.47
C GLY A 42 -3.21 -10.72 -3.65
N VAL A 43 -3.51 -9.90 -2.64
CA VAL A 43 -4.56 -8.88 -2.67
C VAL A 43 -3.97 -7.50 -2.46
N TRP A 44 -4.23 -6.61 -3.41
CA TRP A 44 -3.83 -5.20 -3.36
C TRP A 44 -5.04 -4.27 -3.32
N GLU A 45 -4.95 -3.25 -2.48
CA GLU A 45 -5.75 -2.04 -2.62
C GLU A 45 -5.09 -1.14 -3.67
N ILE A 46 -5.76 -0.91 -4.79
CA ILE A 46 -5.30 -0.03 -5.87
C ILE A 46 -6.15 1.23 -5.89
N TYR A 47 -5.48 2.36 -6.04
CA TYR A 47 -6.11 3.67 -6.03
C TYR A 47 -5.95 4.31 -7.41
N ASP A 48 -6.50 5.51 -7.58
CA ASP A 48 -6.22 6.27 -8.79
C ASP A 48 -4.72 6.59 -8.86
N GLY A 49 -4.14 6.38 -10.03
CA GLY A 49 -2.69 6.43 -10.24
C GLY A 49 -2.23 5.57 -11.41
N TRP A 50 -0.93 5.59 -11.63
CA TRP A 50 -0.26 4.87 -12.71
C TRP A 50 0.45 3.66 -12.12
N TYR A 51 0.32 2.49 -12.74
CA TYR A 51 0.89 1.27 -12.21
C TYR A 51 1.57 0.44 -13.29
N GLN A 52 2.52 -0.38 -12.87
CA GLN A 52 2.93 -1.56 -13.59
C GLN A 52 2.51 -2.80 -12.79
N ILE A 53 1.84 -3.73 -13.45
CA ILE A 53 1.24 -4.90 -12.81
C ILE A 53 1.76 -6.17 -13.45
N HIS A 54 1.98 -7.18 -12.62
CA HIS A 54 2.32 -8.52 -13.07
C HIS A 54 1.57 -9.59 -12.29
N GLY A 55 0.99 -10.56 -12.98
CA GLY A 55 0.23 -11.66 -12.38
C GLY A 55 -0.99 -12.03 -13.22
N GLN A 56 -1.89 -12.81 -12.63
CA GLN A 56 -3.13 -13.26 -13.26
C GLN A 56 -4.34 -12.85 -12.44
N ALA A 57 -5.32 -12.19 -13.05
CA ALA A 57 -6.61 -11.93 -12.43
C ALA A 57 -7.69 -12.77 -13.10
N GLN A 58 -8.68 -13.20 -12.32
CA GLN A 58 -9.78 -14.03 -12.82
C GLN A 58 -10.61 -13.27 -13.87
N GLY A 59 -10.91 -13.93 -14.99
CA GLY A 59 -11.79 -13.37 -16.03
C GLY A 59 -11.15 -12.30 -16.93
N VAL A 60 -9.83 -12.07 -16.82
CA VAL A 60 -9.10 -11.15 -17.69
C VAL A 60 -7.79 -11.77 -18.19
N SER A 61 -7.24 -11.21 -19.27
CA SER A 61 -5.91 -11.61 -19.77
C SER A 61 -4.83 -11.36 -18.70
N PRO A 62 -3.79 -12.20 -18.61
CA PRO A 62 -2.69 -12.01 -17.66
C PRO A 62 -1.99 -10.66 -17.81
N PHE A 63 -1.55 -10.09 -16.68
CA PHE A 63 -0.69 -8.92 -16.65
C PHE A 63 0.77 -9.36 -16.82
N ASN A 64 1.38 -9.00 -17.95
CA ASN A 64 2.77 -9.32 -18.26
C ASN A 64 3.65 -8.08 -18.17
N LYS A 65 3.93 -7.62 -16.93
CA LYS A 65 4.61 -6.34 -16.64
C LYS A 65 3.93 -5.16 -17.34
N GLU A 66 2.61 -5.17 -17.28
CA GLU A 66 1.73 -4.32 -18.06
C GLU A 66 1.55 -2.97 -17.36
N TYR A 67 1.66 -1.88 -18.12
CA TYR A 67 1.33 -0.55 -17.62
C TYR A 67 -0.17 -0.32 -17.68
N VAL A 68 -0.71 0.20 -16.59
CA VAL A 68 -2.12 0.53 -16.44
C VAL A 68 -2.28 1.90 -15.80
N HIS A 69 -3.40 2.55 -16.11
CA HIS A 69 -3.80 3.79 -15.48
C HIS A 69 -5.15 3.57 -14.82
N VAL A 70 -5.23 3.84 -13.52
CA VAL A 70 -6.44 3.76 -12.74
C VAL A 70 -6.94 5.17 -12.49
N LYS A 71 -8.19 5.44 -12.88
CA LYS A 71 -8.84 6.74 -12.70
C LYS A 71 -10.34 6.56 -12.49
N ASP A 72 -10.89 7.22 -11.49
CA ASP A 72 -12.31 7.19 -11.16
C ASP A 72 -12.88 5.76 -11.06
N GLY A 73 -12.12 4.86 -10.44
CA GLY A 73 -12.56 3.48 -10.28
C GLY A 73 -12.44 2.61 -11.54
N ARG A 74 -11.80 3.09 -12.61
CA ARG A 74 -11.64 2.35 -13.87
C ARG A 74 -10.17 2.14 -14.19
N MET A 75 -9.81 0.90 -14.56
CA MET A 75 -8.46 0.54 -14.99
C MET A 75 -8.37 0.51 -16.52
N THR A 76 -7.58 1.41 -17.08
CA THR A 76 -7.18 1.39 -18.49
C THR A 76 -5.91 0.56 -18.65
N ARG A 77 -5.98 -0.46 -19.50
CA ARG A 77 -4.97 -1.51 -19.66
C ARG A 77 -4.13 -1.34 -20.94
N HIS A 78 -3.06 -2.13 -21.03
CA HIS A 78 -2.18 -2.22 -22.19
C HIS A 78 -1.55 -0.88 -22.62
N LEU A 79 -1.24 -0.02 -21.65
CA LEU A 79 -0.63 1.27 -21.95
C LEU A 79 0.81 1.08 -22.41
N HIS A 80 1.16 1.77 -23.49
CA HIS A 80 2.53 1.76 -23.98
C HIS A 80 3.42 2.57 -23.06
N PHE A 81 4.67 2.14 -22.86
CA PHE A 81 5.66 2.82 -22.02
C PHE A 81 5.79 4.33 -22.33
N ARG A 82 5.78 4.70 -23.62
CA ARG A 82 5.81 6.12 -24.06
C ARG A 82 4.61 6.93 -23.58
N VAL A 83 3.44 6.31 -23.43
CA VAL A 83 2.24 6.98 -22.90
C VAL A 83 2.44 7.32 -21.44
N VAL A 84 2.95 6.38 -20.63
CA VAL A 84 3.25 6.62 -19.21
C VAL A 84 4.30 7.72 -19.07
N LEU A 85 5.36 7.69 -19.89
CA LEU A 85 6.39 8.74 -19.88
C LEU A 85 5.83 10.14 -20.19
N ALA A 86 4.88 10.24 -21.13
CA ALA A 86 4.25 11.52 -21.47
C ALA A 86 3.45 12.13 -20.30
N HIS A 87 3.10 11.34 -19.29
CA HIS A 87 2.36 11.76 -18.10
C HIS A 87 3.24 11.87 -16.85
N LEU A 88 4.58 11.85 -16.99
CA LEU A 88 5.50 11.93 -15.83
C LEU A 88 5.27 13.16 -14.96
N GLU A 89 5.00 14.32 -15.57
CA GLU A 89 4.76 15.55 -14.81
C GLU A 89 3.43 15.50 -14.03
N GLU A 90 2.39 14.87 -14.59
CA GLU A 90 1.14 14.59 -13.86
C GLU A 90 1.38 13.63 -12.70
N ILE A 91 2.15 12.56 -12.94
CA ILE A 91 2.50 11.56 -11.93
C ILE A 91 3.22 12.22 -10.74
N LYS A 92 4.25 13.03 -11.02
CA LYS A 92 5.01 13.75 -9.99
C LYS A 92 4.12 14.75 -9.24
N ALA A 93 3.24 15.46 -9.95
CA ALA A 93 2.32 16.43 -9.33
C ALA A 93 1.27 15.78 -8.41
N ALA A 94 1.00 14.48 -8.57
CA ALA A 94 0.06 13.74 -7.74
C ALA A 94 0.66 13.26 -6.39
N GLU A 95 1.97 13.42 -6.16
CA GLU A 95 2.65 12.94 -4.94
C GLU A 95 1.99 13.41 -3.63
N PRO A 96 1.58 14.69 -3.46
CA PRO A 96 0.93 15.12 -2.22
C PRO A 96 -0.36 14.36 -1.91
N ILE A 97 -1.17 14.11 -2.95
CA ILE A 97 -2.43 13.35 -2.83
C ILE A 97 -2.12 11.89 -2.48
N ARG A 98 -1.09 11.31 -3.11
CA ARG A 98 -0.60 9.97 -2.82
C ARG A 98 -0.13 9.83 -1.37
N MET A 99 0.62 10.80 -0.85
CA MET A 99 1.07 10.79 0.54
C MET A 99 -0.09 10.92 1.53
N GLU A 100 -1.05 11.82 1.28
CA GLU A 100 -2.27 11.93 2.11
C GLU A 100 -3.04 10.59 2.16
N ARG A 101 -3.15 9.92 1.01
CA ARG A 101 -3.73 8.58 0.91
C ARG A 101 -2.94 7.54 1.70
N MET A 102 -1.61 7.58 1.69
CA MET A 102 -0.79 6.66 2.47
C MET A 102 -0.98 6.87 3.98
N ARG A 103 -1.06 8.11 4.46
CA ARG A 103 -1.39 8.42 5.86
C ARG A 103 -2.74 7.84 6.26
N LYS A 104 -3.77 8.02 5.42
CA LYS A 104 -5.10 7.42 5.65
C LYS A 104 -5.08 5.89 5.73
N GLN A 105 -4.24 5.22 4.92
CA GLN A 105 -4.06 3.78 5.00
C GLN A 105 -3.40 3.36 6.32
N ILE A 106 -2.32 4.04 6.73
CA ILE A 106 -1.65 3.81 8.00
C ILE A 106 -2.64 3.97 9.15
N TYR A 107 -3.39 5.07 9.18
CA TYR A 107 -4.37 5.36 10.22
C TYR A 107 -5.45 4.28 10.34
N LYS A 108 -5.96 3.79 9.20
CA LYS A 108 -6.93 2.70 9.18
C LYS A 108 -6.36 1.48 9.89
N ILE A 109 -5.12 1.09 9.57
CA ILE A 109 -4.47 -0.07 10.19
C ILE A 109 -4.22 0.16 11.69
N LEU A 110 -3.72 1.33 12.09
CA LEU A 110 -3.49 1.65 13.51
C LEU A 110 -4.79 1.66 14.32
N ASN A 111 -5.88 2.15 13.73
CA ASN A 111 -7.21 2.11 14.35
C ASN A 111 -7.74 0.68 14.50
N GLU A 112 -7.49 -0.20 13.53
CA GLU A 112 -7.81 -1.63 13.64
C GLU A 112 -7.03 -2.29 14.79
N ILE A 113 -5.74 -1.95 14.96
CA ILE A 113 -4.92 -2.44 16.08
C ILE A 113 -5.48 -1.95 17.42
N LYS A 114 -5.75 -0.63 17.54
CA LYS A 114 -6.35 -0.01 18.73
C LYS A 114 -7.68 -0.67 19.11
N GLN A 115 -8.54 -0.96 18.15
CA GLN A 115 -9.83 -1.62 18.39
C GLN A 115 -9.67 -3.07 18.86
N ALA A 116 -8.66 -3.79 18.35
CA ALA A 116 -8.41 -5.17 18.73
C ALA A 116 -7.69 -5.33 20.09
N ALA A 117 -6.93 -4.31 20.51
CA ALA A 117 -6.23 -4.27 21.79
C ALA A 117 -6.53 -2.92 22.51
N PRO A 118 -7.73 -2.75 23.09
CA PRO A 118 -8.23 -1.48 23.59
C PRO A 118 -7.66 -1.13 24.98
N TYR A 119 -6.33 -1.05 25.08
CA TYR A 119 -5.62 -0.63 26.28
C TYR A 119 -5.09 0.80 26.09
N GLU A 120 -5.13 1.62 27.15
CA GLU A 120 -4.71 3.03 27.11
C GLU A 120 -3.27 3.23 26.57
N PRO A 121 -2.26 2.44 26.98
CA PRO A 121 -0.91 2.57 26.42
C PRO A 121 -0.82 2.21 24.93
N VAL A 122 -1.71 1.35 24.43
CA VAL A 122 -1.80 1.02 23.00
C VAL A 122 -2.40 2.20 22.25
N GLU A 123 -3.45 2.81 22.78
CA GLU A 123 -4.04 4.02 22.21
C GLU A 123 -3.01 5.14 22.08
N GLU A 124 -2.27 5.47 23.15
CA GLU A 124 -1.22 6.48 23.11
C GLU A 124 -0.13 6.17 22.06
N ALA A 125 0.30 4.90 21.98
CA ALA A 125 1.29 4.47 21.00
C ALA A 125 0.78 4.62 19.55
N MET A 126 -0.48 4.28 19.30
CA MET A 126 -1.10 4.42 17.98
C MET A 126 -1.27 5.89 17.58
N GLU A 127 -1.70 6.76 18.50
CA GLU A 127 -1.82 8.20 18.20
C GLU A 127 -0.45 8.85 17.95
N ARG A 128 0.57 8.53 18.77
CA ARG A 128 1.94 9.03 18.52
C ARG A 128 2.47 8.61 17.14
N GLN A 129 2.23 7.37 16.72
CA GLN A 129 2.65 6.92 15.39
C GLN A 129 1.91 7.65 14.26
N LYS A 130 0.66 8.07 14.45
CA LYS A 130 -0.05 8.91 13.49
C LYS A 130 0.57 10.30 13.38
N GLU A 131 0.93 10.91 14.52
CA GLU A 131 1.62 12.20 14.55
C GLU A 131 2.97 12.14 13.82
N GLU A 132 3.75 11.08 14.03
CA GLU A 132 5.00 10.84 13.29
C GLU A 132 4.76 10.76 11.77
N CYS A 133 3.66 10.14 11.35
CA CYS A 133 3.29 10.05 9.93
C CYS A 133 2.83 11.41 9.36
N ASP A 134 2.32 12.32 10.17
CA ASP A 134 1.93 13.66 9.72
C ASP A 134 3.12 14.57 9.55
N LEU A 135 4.16 14.37 10.36
CA LEU A 135 5.39 15.15 10.33
C LEU A 135 6.37 14.71 9.24
N THR A 136 6.20 13.52 8.65
CA THR A 136 7.08 13.08 7.57
C THR A 136 6.67 13.64 6.22
N ASP A 137 7.66 14.19 5.51
CA ASP A 137 7.56 14.61 4.11
C ASP A 137 8.14 13.57 3.13
N GLU A 138 8.55 12.40 3.63
CA GLU A 138 9.24 11.37 2.84
C GLU A 138 8.28 10.24 2.43
N PRO A 139 7.92 10.11 1.12
CA PRO A 139 6.97 9.09 0.65
C PRO A 139 7.43 7.66 0.94
N ASP A 140 8.74 7.41 0.85
CA ASP A 140 9.33 6.09 1.06
C ASP A 140 9.18 5.64 2.54
N GLN A 141 9.19 6.58 3.50
CA GLN A 141 8.94 6.27 4.91
C GLN A 141 7.49 5.83 5.14
N LEU A 142 6.53 6.54 4.53
CA LEU A 142 5.11 6.19 4.60
C LEU A 142 4.83 4.82 3.97
N LEU A 143 5.40 4.55 2.80
CA LEU A 143 5.26 3.25 2.13
C LEU A 143 5.88 2.11 2.97
N GLY A 144 7.06 2.35 3.55
CA GLY A 144 7.70 1.41 4.47
C GLY A 144 6.84 1.12 5.70
N ALA A 145 6.24 2.15 6.31
CA ALA A 145 5.32 2.00 7.43
C ALA A 145 4.09 1.14 7.05
N ILE A 146 3.50 1.36 5.88
CA ILE A 146 2.38 0.52 5.39
C ILE A 146 2.81 -0.94 5.27
N ALA A 147 3.98 -1.21 4.66
CA ALA A 147 4.47 -2.58 4.47
C ALA A 147 4.70 -3.30 5.82
N VAL A 148 5.31 -2.62 6.79
CA VAL A 148 5.53 -3.16 8.14
C VAL A 148 4.19 -3.40 8.84
N LEU A 149 3.29 -2.42 8.82
CA LEU A 149 2.01 -2.52 9.50
C LEU A 149 1.14 -3.64 8.94
N LYS A 150 1.01 -3.76 7.61
CA LYS A 150 0.30 -4.87 6.97
C LYS A 150 0.87 -6.23 7.37
N THR A 151 2.19 -6.39 7.29
CA THR A 151 2.85 -7.67 7.60
C THR A 151 2.75 -8.04 9.09
N ARG A 152 2.89 -7.06 9.99
CA ARG A 152 3.03 -7.30 11.43
C ARG A 152 1.77 -7.02 12.24
N LYS A 153 0.68 -6.54 11.64
CA LYS A 153 -0.59 -6.18 12.33
C LYS A 153 -1.02 -7.25 13.33
N THR A 154 -1.15 -8.49 12.84
CA THR A 154 -1.61 -9.62 13.66
C THR A 154 -0.65 -9.94 14.80
N SER A 155 0.67 -9.86 14.58
CA SER A 155 1.64 -10.07 15.66
C SER A 155 1.59 -8.95 16.69
N ILE A 156 1.48 -7.69 16.26
CA ILE A 156 1.41 -6.52 17.13
C ILE A 156 0.20 -6.63 18.06
N ILE A 157 -0.97 -6.98 17.51
CA ILE A 157 -2.20 -7.17 18.31
C ILE A 157 -1.99 -8.26 19.37
N LYS A 158 -1.43 -9.42 18.99
CA LYS A 158 -1.18 -10.52 19.92
C LYS A 158 -0.18 -10.14 21.02
N ASP A 159 0.88 -9.43 20.67
CA ASP A 159 1.91 -9.01 21.63
C ASP A 159 1.33 -8.01 22.65
N TYR A 160 0.46 -7.09 22.21
CA TYR A 160 -0.24 -6.18 23.12
C TYR A 160 -1.23 -6.92 24.02
N GLN A 161 -2.09 -7.76 23.46
CA GLN A 161 -3.05 -8.56 24.24
C GLN A 161 -2.33 -9.39 25.31
N LYS A 162 -1.27 -10.11 24.93
CA LYS A 162 -0.49 -10.90 25.88
C LYS A 162 0.16 -10.04 26.97
N THR A 163 0.72 -8.89 26.62
CA THR A 163 1.37 -8.00 27.61
C THR A 163 0.37 -7.53 28.67
N PHE A 164 -0.82 -7.10 28.25
CA PHE A 164 -1.78 -6.45 29.15
C PHE A 164 -2.79 -7.41 29.78
N GLU A 165 -3.06 -8.58 29.20
CA GLU A 165 -3.77 -9.67 29.88
C GLU A 165 -2.99 -10.12 31.12
N ASN A 166 -1.67 -10.30 30.99
CA ASN A 166 -0.84 -10.63 32.15
C ASN A 166 -0.88 -9.50 33.18
N TYR A 167 -0.86 -8.22 32.77
CA TYR A 167 -0.87 -7.08 33.68
C TYR A 167 -2.13 -7.04 34.57
N GLN A 168 -3.30 -7.40 34.03
CA GLN A 168 -4.55 -7.50 34.80
C GLN A 168 -4.58 -8.66 35.81
N GLU A 169 -3.74 -9.69 35.65
CA GLU A 169 -3.63 -10.79 36.62
C GLU A 169 -2.77 -10.44 37.85
N TRP A 170 -2.01 -9.33 37.80
CA TRP A 170 -1.18 -8.85 38.91
C TRP A 170 -1.83 -7.74 39.75
N GLU A 171 -3.00 -7.23 39.33
CA GLU A 171 -3.86 -6.29 40.10
C GLU A 171 -4.94 -7.04 40.89
#